data_AF-A0A5C6BY51-F1
#
_entry.id   AF-A0A5C6BY51-F1
#
_cell.length_a   1.000
_cell.length_b   1.000
_cell.length_c   1.000
_cell.angle_alpha   90.00
_cell.angle_beta   90.00
_cell.angle_gamma   90.00
#
_symmetry.space_group_name_H-M   'P 1'
#
loop_
_entity.id
_entity.type
_entity.pdbx_description
1 polymer ?
#
loop_
_entity_poly.entity_id
_entity_poly.type
_entity_poly.pdbx_seq_one_letter_code
_entity_poly.pdbx_strand_id
1 'polypeptide(L)'
;MKNKRIAALTLCLSVLTGAALFTQHAWLEPAYSQHAQQPGMGKPRMSDTITANIYADNWFVMYINGELVAVDSIKFMPHNVISVDILPAYPMTIAVMAKDNADATTGMEYANTSIGDAGFILKFGDGTVTNANWKAKAYSHGPIDRDTVNPRVEDAPIPQDWYTIEFNDSSWGNAREYTQQQVSPKAPFFEHDFQGAAFIWTDDIELDNTVVFRHVVSAPPDGKSRPDFSNLNNINPNAPHRKPRS
;
A
#
# COMPACT_ATOMS: atom_id res chain seq x y z
N MET A 1 19.97 34.53 -73.49
CA MET A 1 19.19 33.54 -74.27
C MET A 1 19.19 32.24 -73.49
N LYS A 2 18.13 31.62 -72.97
CA LYS A 2 16.66 31.77 -73.04
C LYS A 2 16.13 31.60 -71.60
N ASN A 3 15.27 32.53 -71.17
CA ASN A 3 14.50 32.45 -69.93
C ASN A 3 13.32 31.48 -70.11
N LYS A 4 13.09 30.59 -69.13
CA LYS A 4 11.82 29.86 -69.00
C LYS A 4 10.78 30.78 -68.36
N ARG A 5 9.57 30.81 -68.93
CA ARG A 5 8.38 31.51 -68.43
C ARG A 5 7.42 30.52 -67.74
N ILE A 6 6.40 31.12 -67.09
CA ILE A 6 5.04 30.60 -66.78
C ILE A 6 4.93 29.78 -65.46
N ALA A 7 3.99 29.97 -64.53
CA ALA A 7 2.86 30.90 -64.31
C ALA A 7 2.50 30.95 -62.81
N ALA A 8 1.70 31.94 -62.43
CA ALA A 8 1.15 32.15 -61.09
C ALA A 8 -0.26 31.51 -60.92
N LEU A 9 -0.59 31.25 -59.64
CA LEU A 9 -1.91 31.23 -58.96
C LEU A 9 -2.98 30.23 -59.48
N THR A 10 -3.69 29.44 -58.66
CA THR A 10 -4.47 29.77 -57.43
C THR A 10 -4.98 28.44 -56.80
N LEU A 11 -5.23 28.39 -55.48
CA LEU A 11 -6.56 28.13 -54.86
C LEU A 11 -6.51 27.46 -53.45
N CYS A 12 -7.06 28.22 -52.48
CA CYS A 12 -7.88 27.87 -51.30
C CYS A 12 -7.41 26.94 -50.15
N LEU A 13 -7.52 27.55 -48.95
CA LEU A 13 -8.17 27.07 -47.70
C LEU A 13 -7.74 25.70 -47.15
N SER A 14 -7.20 25.61 -45.94
CA SER A 14 -8.04 25.74 -44.74
C SER A 14 -7.25 26.15 -43.49
N VAL A 15 -7.86 27.06 -42.72
CA VAL A 15 -7.54 27.35 -41.33
C VAL A 15 -8.07 26.22 -40.47
N LEU A 16 -7.24 25.67 -39.58
CA LEU A 16 -7.72 25.02 -38.36
C LEU A 16 -6.87 25.52 -37.19
N THR A 17 -7.41 26.52 -36.53
CA THR A 17 -7.09 26.93 -35.16
C THR A 17 -7.36 25.76 -34.21
N GLY A 18 -6.31 25.13 -33.69
CA GLY A 18 -6.40 24.22 -32.55
C GLY A 18 -6.12 24.98 -31.27
N ALA A 19 -7.17 25.47 -30.61
CA ALA A 19 -7.10 25.93 -29.23
C ALA A 19 -6.72 24.75 -28.33
N ALA A 20 -5.64 24.88 -27.56
CA ALA A 20 -5.29 23.92 -26.53
C ALA A 20 -6.32 24.00 -25.39
N LEU A 21 -7.30 23.09 -25.42
CA LEU A 21 -8.17 22.82 -24.29
C LEU A 21 -7.39 22.01 -23.26
N PHE A 22 -6.84 22.69 -22.25
CA PHE A 22 -6.43 22.04 -21.01
C PHE A 22 -7.71 21.56 -20.29
N THR A 23 -8.06 20.30 -20.48
CA THR A 23 -9.07 19.65 -19.63
C THR A 23 -8.41 19.35 -18.29
N GLN A 24 -8.76 20.12 -17.27
CA GLN A 24 -8.54 19.74 -15.87
C GLN A 24 -9.28 18.41 -15.65
N HIS A 25 -8.54 17.31 -15.52
CA HIS A 25 -9.12 16.09 -14.96
C HIS A 25 -9.16 16.32 -13.45
N ALA A 26 -10.29 16.83 -12.99
CA ALA A 26 -10.66 16.69 -11.59
C ALA A 26 -10.70 15.18 -11.32
N TRP A 27 -9.82 14.72 -10.43
CA TRP A 27 -9.90 13.40 -9.87
C TRP A 27 -11.29 13.28 -9.23
N LEU A 28 -12.18 12.52 -9.86
CA LEU A 28 -13.39 12.04 -9.21
C LEU A 28 -12.90 11.00 -8.23
N GLU A 29 -12.74 11.39 -6.97
CA GLU A 29 -12.66 10.40 -5.90
C GLU A 29 -13.89 9.49 -5.99
N PRO A 30 -13.75 8.17 -5.81
CA PRO A 30 -14.91 7.29 -5.71
C PRO A 30 -15.85 7.87 -4.66
N ALA A 31 -17.13 8.02 -5.00
CA ALA A 31 -18.13 8.43 -4.03
C ALA A 31 -18.14 7.38 -2.91
N TYR A 32 -17.63 7.74 -1.73
CA TYR A 32 -17.69 6.92 -0.53
C TYR A 32 -19.14 6.45 -0.34
N SER A 33 -19.33 5.13 -0.30
CA SER A 33 -20.66 4.52 -0.18
C SER A 33 -21.27 4.91 1.17
N GLN A 34 -22.43 5.54 1.14
CA GLN A 34 -23.14 6.01 2.34
C GLN A 34 -23.73 4.82 3.11
N HIS A 35 -23.05 4.35 4.15
CA HIS A 35 -23.71 3.57 5.20
C HIS A 35 -24.44 4.53 6.17
N ALA A 36 -25.70 4.22 6.47
CA ALA A 36 -26.54 5.02 7.36
C ALA A 36 -25.94 5.05 8.79
N GLN A 37 -25.69 6.26 9.30
CA GLN A 37 -25.16 6.48 10.64
C GLN A 37 -26.14 6.07 11.74
N GLN A 38 -25.58 5.47 12.80
CA GLN A 38 -26.26 5.26 14.08
C GLN A 38 -26.48 6.62 14.78
N PRO A 39 -27.70 6.97 15.20
CA PRO A 39 -27.96 8.22 15.90
C PRO A 39 -27.15 8.32 17.21
N GLY A 40 -26.40 9.42 17.40
CA GLY A 40 -25.72 9.73 18.67
C GLY A 40 -24.21 9.45 18.73
N MET A 41 -23.56 9.11 17.62
CA MET A 41 -22.11 8.91 17.59
C MET A 41 -21.36 10.25 17.77
N GLY A 42 -20.57 10.37 18.83
CA GLY A 42 -19.74 11.54 19.11
C GLY A 42 -18.48 11.61 18.23
N LYS A 43 -17.67 12.66 18.39
CA LYS A 43 -16.34 12.74 17.75
C LYS A 43 -15.41 11.61 18.25
N PRO A 44 -14.52 11.09 17.40
CA PRO A 44 -13.58 10.04 17.77
C PRO A 44 -12.57 10.55 18.79
N ARG A 45 -12.05 9.64 19.61
CA ARG A 45 -11.11 9.88 20.70
C ARG A 45 -9.94 8.89 20.59
N MET A 46 -8.83 9.18 21.26
CA MET A 46 -7.72 8.23 21.37
C MET A 46 -8.10 6.92 22.07
N SER A 47 -9.18 6.89 22.85
CA SER A 47 -9.70 5.64 23.41
C SER A 47 -10.38 4.74 22.38
N ASP A 48 -10.71 5.28 21.21
CA ASP A 48 -11.34 4.55 20.11
C ASP A 48 -10.29 3.94 19.15
N THR A 49 -9.02 4.32 19.29
CA THR A 49 -7.92 3.80 18.48
C THR A 49 -7.37 2.48 19.01
N ILE A 50 -6.69 1.75 18.14
CA ILE A 50 -5.86 0.61 18.52
C ILE A 50 -4.42 0.87 18.06
N THR A 51 -3.45 0.42 18.85
CA THR A 51 -2.04 0.53 18.47
C THR A 51 -1.70 -0.53 17.42
N ALA A 52 -0.92 -0.15 16.42
CA ALA A 52 -0.34 -1.01 15.41
C ALA A 52 1.18 -0.94 15.50
N ASN A 53 1.84 -2.10 15.66
CA ASN A 53 3.29 -2.25 15.56
C ASN A 53 3.64 -2.93 14.26
N ILE A 54 4.60 -2.38 13.52
CA ILE A 54 5.01 -2.86 12.20
C ILE A 54 6.53 -2.87 12.13
N TYR A 55 7.10 -3.97 11.64
CA TYR A 55 8.52 -4.10 11.30
C TYR A 55 8.66 -4.62 9.87
N ALA A 56 9.61 -4.06 9.13
CA ALA A 56 10.04 -4.58 7.84
C ALA A 56 11.57 -4.70 7.82
N ASP A 57 12.07 -5.80 7.28
CA ASP A 57 13.41 -5.89 6.69
C ASP A 57 13.20 -5.59 5.19
N ASN A 58 13.19 -4.33 4.75
CA ASN A 58 13.70 -3.13 5.42
C ASN A 58 12.77 -1.91 5.41
N TRP A 59 11.83 -1.81 4.47
CA TRP A 59 10.96 -0.64 4.32
C TRP A 59 9.54 -1.08 3.98
N PHE A 60 8.54 -0.32 4.44
CA PHE A 60 7.15 -0.56 4.06
C PHE A 60 6.33 0.72 3.88
N VAL A 61 5.20 0.54 3.18
CA VAL A 61 4.04 1.44 3.22
C VAL A 61 2.77 0.63 3.44
N MET A 62 1.91 1.12 4.34
CA MET A 62 0.65 0.48 4.73
C MET A 62 -0.54 1.40 4.49
N TYR A 63 -1.55 0.83 3.86
CA TYR A 63 -2.86 1.40 3.66
C TYR A 63 -3.90 0.60 4.45
N ILE A 64 -4.89 1.30 5.00
CA ILE A 64 -6.08 0.69 5.59
C ILE A 64 -7.29 1.29 4.88
N ASN A 65 -8.16 0.43 4.37
CA ASN A 65 -9.39 0.82 3.66
C ASN A 65 -9.14 1.83 2.51
N GLY A 66 -7.99 1.69 1.83
CA GLY A 66 -7.62 2.57 0.72
C GLY A 66 -6.90 3.86 1.13
N GLU A 67 -6.77 4.15 2.42
CA GLU A 67 -6.11 5.35 2.94
C GLU A 67 -4.70 5.05 3.43
N LEU A 68 -3.75 5.94 3.12
CA LEU A 68 -2.37 5.82 3.61
C LEU A 68 -2.33 6.05 5.12
N VAL A 69 -1.94 5.02 5.89
CA VAL A 69 -1.94 5.08 7.35
C VAL A 69 -0.53 5.16 7.93
N ALA A 70 0.40 4.38 7.40
CA ALA A 70 1.78 4.38 7.88
C ALA A 70 2.77 4.17 6.74
N VAL A 71 3.92 4.80 6.88
CA VAL A 71 5.10 4.60 6.04
C VAL A 71 6.27 4.43 6.98
N ASP A 72 7.20 3.56 6.65
CA ASP A 72 8.46 3.54 7.35
C ASP A 72 9.16 4.90 7.21
N SER A 73 9.38 5.54 8.36
CA SER A 73 9.95 6.87 8.47
C SER A 73 11.44 6.92 8.12
N ILE A 74 12.12 5.77 8.12
CA ILE A 74 13.52 5.64 7.78
C ILE A 74 13.64 4.81 6.51
N LYS A 75 14.35 5.34 5.52
CA LYS A 75 14.54 4.64 4.26
C LYS A 75 15.61 3.55 4.44
N PHE A 76 15.16 2.30 4.54
CA PHE A 76 15.94 1.05 4.58
C PHE A 76 16.85 0.85 5.81
N MET A 77 17.69 1.81 6.16
CA MET A 77 18.65 1.68 7.26
C MET A 77 18.78 2.95 8.12
N PRO A 78 18.88 2.84 9.46
CA PRO A 78 18.78 1.59 10.24
C PRO A 78 17.35 1.02 10.26
N HIS A 79 17.23 -0.27 10.55
CA HIS A 79 15.95 -0.91 10.86
C HIS A 79 15.25 -0.23 12.03
N ASN A 80 13.92 -0.17 11.99
CA ASN A 80 13.11 0.35 13.09
C ASN A 80 11.82 -0.48 13.27
N VAL A 81 11.02 -0.09 14.25
CA VAL A 81 9.61 -0.47 14.35
C VAL A 81 8.79 0.82 14.25
N ILE A 82 7.73 0.79 13.46
CA ILE A 82 6.74 1.86 13.41
C ILE A 82 5.57 1.48 14.31
N SER A 83 5.33 2.32 15.32
CA SER A 83 4.17 2.23 16.21
C SER A 83 3.23 3.40 15.98
N VAL A 84 2.00 3.13 15.56
CA VAL A 84 0.97 4.15 15.29
C VAL A 84 -0.37 3.77 15.92
N ASP A 85 -1.16 4.76 16.31
CA ASP A 85 -2.54 4.54 16.72
C ASP A 85 -3.46 4.70 15.50
N ILE A 86 -4.26 3.67 15.21
CA ILE A 86 -5.18 3.63 14.07
C ILE A 86 -6.62 3.66 14.58
N LEU A 87 -7.51 4.33 13.84
CA LEU A 87 -8.95 4.30 14.07
C LEU A 87 -9.58 3.25 13.15
N PRO A 88 -9.86 2.03 13.62
CA PRO A 88 -10.23 0.94 12.74
C PRO A 88 -11.70 1.03 12.32
N ALA A 89 -11.99 0.66 11.07
CA ALA A 89 -13.34 0.50 10.54
C ALA A 89 -13.43 -0.86 9.84
N TYR A 90 -14.41 -1.69 10.25
CA TYR A 90 -14.57 -3.06 9.77
C TYR A 90 -15.80 -3.18 8.84
N PRO A 91 -15.77 -4.05 7.81
CA PRO A 91 -14.65 -4.89 7.40
C PRO A 91 -13.43 -4.05 6.99
N MET A 92 -12.26 -4.47 7.45
CA MET A 92 -11.01 -3.72 7.32
C MET A 92 -10.12 -4.38 6.28
N THR A 93 -9.82 -3.69 5.20
CA THR A 93 -8.83 -4.10 4.20
C THR A 93 -7.48 -3.49 4.56
N ILE A 94 -6.48 -4.33 4.80
CA ILE A 94 -5.10 -3.91 5.00
C ILE A 94 -4.33 -4.25 3.74
N ALA A 95 -3.63 -3.26 3.19
CA ALA A 95 -2.75 -3.45 2.04
C ALA A 95 -1.37 -2.89 2.38
N VAL A 96 -0.34 -3.69 2.15
CA VAL A 96 1.05 -3.32 2.48
C VAL A 96 1.92 -3.55 1.27
N MET A 97 2.82 -2.62 0.96
CA MET A 97 3.99 -2.90 0.14
C MET A 97 5.21 -2.90 1.04
N ALA A 98 5.99 -3.97 1.01
CA ALA A 98 7.27 -4.08 1.69
C ALA A 98 8.39 -4.26 0.68
N LYS A 99 9.58 -3.77 1.03
CA LYS A 99 10.77 -3.81 0.19
C LYS A 99 11.98 -4.23 1.00
N ASP A 100 12.73 -5.15 0.42
CA ASP A 100 14.09 -5.47 0.82
C ASP A 100 15.05 -4.35 0.38
N ASN A 101 16.24 -4.24 0.96
CA ASN A 101 17.23 -3.20 0.61
C ASN A 101 18.05 -3.54 -0.65
N ALA A 102 17.50 -4.40 -1.49
CA ALA A 102 18.04 -4.78 -2.78
C ALA A 102 18.21 -3.59 -3.76
N ASP A 103 19.33 -3.57 -4.47
CA ASP A 103 19.54 -2.67 -5.61
C ASP A 103 18.58 -3.01 -6.75
N ALA A 104 17.99 -2.00 -7.39
CA ALA A 104 16.96 -2.18 -8.40
C ALA A 104 17.46 -2.86 -9.69
N THR A 105 18.76 -2.90 -9.94
CA THR A 105 19.33 -3.52 -11.15
C THR A 105 19.84 -4.92 -10.86
N THR A 106 20.50 -5.11 -9.71
CA THR A 106 21.16 -6.38 -9.38
C THR A 106 20.30 -7.27 -8.49
N GLY A 107 19.38 -6.70 -7.70
CA GLY A 107 18.63 -7.43 -6.68
C GLY A 107 19.49 -7.77 -5.47
N MET A 108 20.71 -7.25 -5.41
CA MET A 108 21.67 -7.56 -4.35
C MET A 108 21.73 -6.40 -3.35
N GLU A 109 22.04 -6.74 -2.11
CA GLU A 109 22.20 -5.77 -1.05
C GLU A 109 23.67 -5.36 -0.85
N TYR A 110 23.87 -4.29 -0.08
CA TYR A 110 25.17 -3.87 0.45
C TYR A 110 26.29 -3.79 -0.60
N ALA A 111 26.06 -3.04 -1.68
CA ALA A 111 27.00 -2.91 -2.80
C ALA A 111 27.34 -4.26 -3.47
N ASN A 112 26.31 -5.09 -3.66
CA ASN A 112 26.36 -6.39 -4.32
C ASN A 112 27.15 -7.47 -3.57
N THR A 113 27.18 -7.44 -2.24
CA THR A 113 27.89 -8.45 -1.44
C THR A 113 26.99 -9.55 -0.91
N SER A 114 25.67 -9.32 -0.85
CA SER A 114 24.71 -10.22 -0.24
C SER A 114 23.43 -10.33 -1.07
N ILE A 115 22.80 -11.49 -1.02
CA ILE A 115 21.39 -11.67 -1.39
C ILE A 115 20.55 -11.31 -0.14
N GLY A 116 19.33 -10.81 -0.36
CA GLY A 116 18.45 -10.33 0.70
C GLY A 116 18.07 -11.37 1.75
N ASP A 117 17.63 -10.90 2.91
CA ASP A 117 17.07 -11.70 4.00
C ASP A 117 15.60 -11.36 4.31
N ALA A 118 15.14 -10.16 3.92
CA ALA A 118 13.78 -9.62 3.86
C ALA A 118 12.82 -9.99 5.02
N GLY A 119 11.59 -9.49 4.95
CA GLY A 119 10.49 -9.98 5.80
C GLY A 119 9.63 -8.89 6.40
N PHE A 120 8.34 -9.17 6.51
CA PHE A 120 7.36 -8.24 7.04
C PHE A 120 6.58 -8.85 8.20
N ILE A 121 6.38 -8.09 9.29
CA ILE A 121 5.56 -8.52 10.42
C ILE A 121 4.77 -7.36 11.00
N LEU A 122 3.51 -7.64 11.37
CA LEU A 122 2.61 -6.64 11.93
C LEU A 122 1.73 -7.25 13.02
N LYS A 123 1.45 -6.44 14.05
CA LYS A 123 0.48 -6.74 15.10
C LYS A 123 -0.35 -5.50 15.44
N PHE A 124 -1.67 -5.64 15.39
CA PHE A 124 -2.62 -4.64 15.87
C PHE A 124 -3.13 -5.00 17.28
N GLY A 125 -3.52 -3.99 18.05
CA GLY A 125 -4.00 -4.13 19.43
C GLY A 125 -5.37 -4.80 19.56
N ASP A 126 -6.09 -5.00 18.46
CA ASP A 126 -7.32 -5.80 18.40
C ASP A 126 -7.08 -7.30 18.16
N GLY A 127 -5.81 -7.71 18.00
CA GLY A 127 -5.41 -9.09 17.74
C GLY A 127 -5.21 -9.44 16.26
N THR A 128 -5.38 -8.49 15.33
CA THR A 128 -4.99 -8.72 13.93
C THR A 128 -3.48 -8.86 13.82
N VAL A 129 -3.03 -9.90 13.12
CA VAL A 129 -1.60 -10.25 12.98
C VAL A 129 -1.29 -10.73 11.57
N THR A 130 -0.02 -10.61 11.16
CA THR A 130 0.50 -11.27 9.95
C THR A 130 0.60 -12.78 10.14
N ASN A 131 0.17 -13.54 9.13
CA ASN A 131 0.23 -15.00 9.06
C ASN A 131 -0.01 -15.48 7.61
N ALA A 132 0.02 -16.79 7.37
CA ALA A 132 -0.16 -17.41 6.06
C ALA A 132 -1.54 -17.19 5.39
N ASN A 133 -2.52 -16.56 6.05
CA ASN A 133 -3.81 -16.22 5.43
C ASN A 133 -3.79 -14.89 4.67
N TRP A 134 -2.69 -14.14 4.73
CA TRP A 134 -2.51 -12.93 3.92
C TRP A 134 -2.28 -13.32 2.45
N LYS A 135 -2.77 -12.51 1.51
CA LYS A 135 -2.37 -12.59 0.11
C LYS A 135 -1.02 -11.92 -0.06
N ALA A 136 -0.18 -12.46 -0.95
CA ALA A 136 1.14 -11.92 -1.25
C ALA A 136 1.46 -12.04 -2.75
N LYS A 137 2.15 -11.04 -3.30
CA LYS A 137 2.67 -11.07 -4.66
C LYS A 137 3.95 -10.25 -4.79
N ALA A 138 4.98 -10.86 -5.38
CA ALA A 138 6.22 -10.19 -5.74
C ALA A 138 6.05 -9.41 -7.04
N TYR A 139 6.64 -8.21 -7.08
CA TYR A 139 6.69 -7.32 -8.23
C TYR A 139 8.12 -6.95 -8.63
N SER A 140 9.10 -7.37 -7.84
CA SER A 140 10.52 -7.33 -8.18
C SER A 140 11.13 -8.61 -7.68
N HIS A 141 11.89 -9.31 -8.53
CA HIS A 141 12.53 -10.58 -8.22
C HIS A 141 13.97 -10.61 -8.75
N GLY A 142 14.94 -10.93 -7.90
CA GLY A 142 16.34 -11.10 -8.28
C GLY A 142 17.28 -11.05 -7.08
N PRO A 143 18.58 -11.38 -7.23
CA PRO A 143 19.23 -11.77 -8.48
C PRO A 143 18.66 -13.07 -9.06
N ILE A 144 18.28 -13.06 -10.34
CA ILE A 144 17.71 -14.25 -10.98
C ILE A 144 18.70 -15.42 -10.91
N ASP A 145 18.19 -16.60 -10.58
CA ASP A 145 18.94 -17.83 -10.37
C ASP A 145 19.98 -17.77 -9.23
N ARG A 146 19.89 -16.76 -8.35
CA ARG A 146 20.92 -16.46 -7.33
C ARG A 146 22.30 -16.16 -7.95
N ASP A 147 22.36 -15.68 -9.19
CA ASP A 147 23.62 -15.33 -9.85
C ASP A 147 24.18 -14.01 -9.29
N THR A 148 25.19 -14.12 -8.42
CA THR A 148 25.86 -12.96 -7.82
C THR A 148 27.01 -12.41 -8.68
N VAL A 149 27.37 -13.09 -9.76
CA VAL A 149 28.43 -12.68 -10.69
C VAL A 149 27.88 -11.78 -11.79
N ASN A 150 26.72 -12.16 -12.35
CA ASN A 150 25.98 -11.37 -13.35
C ASN A 150 24.53 -11.13 -12.90
N PRO A 151 24.34 -10.40 -11.79
CA PRO A 151 23.04 -10.24 -11.18
C PRO A 151 22.09 -9.44 -12.08
N ARG A 152 20.82 -9.85 -12.08
CA ARG A 152 19.74 -9.21 -12.83
C ARG A 152 18.45 -9.30 -12.04
N VAL A 153 17.54 -8.37 -12.28
CA VAL A 153 16.20 -8.31 -11.68
C VAL A 153 15.13 -8.44 -12.76
N GLU A 154 14.03 -9.11 -12.45
CA GLU A 154 12.79 -9.09 -13.20
C GLU A 154 11.73 -8.31 -12.42
N ASP A 155 11.25 -7.22 -13.02
CA ASP A 155 10.19 -6.38 -12.45
C ASP A 155 8.87 -6.57 -13.19
N ALA A 156 7.78 -6.47 -12.43
CA ALA A 156 6.43 -6.37 -12.94
C ALA A 156 5.81 -5.02 -12.52
N PRO A 157 4.96 -4.41 -13.37
CA PRO A 157 4.27 -3.18 -13.00
C PRO A 157 3.30 -3.44 -11.84
N ILE A 158 3.40 -2.61 -10.79
CA ILE A 158 2.46 -2.63 -9.67
C ILE A 158 1.17 -1.91 -10.12
N PRO A 159 -0.02 -2.55 -10.04
CA PRO A 159 -1.29 -1.92 -10.39
C PRO A 159 -1.49 -0.65 -9.58
N GLN A 160 -1.96 0.45 -10.19
CA GLN A 160 -2.08 1.74 -9.50
C GLN A 160 -3.06 1.71 -8.31
N ASP A 161 -4.07 0.84 -8.37
CA ASP A 161 -5.16 0.69 -7.41
C ASP A 161 -4.96 -0.48 -6.42
N TRP A 162 -3.74 -1.05 -6.35
CA TRP A 162 -3.41 -2.23 -5.55
C TRP A 162 -3.82 -2.15 -4.06
N TYR A 163 -3.89 -0.94 -3.51
CA TYR A 163 -4.18 -0.68 -2.10
C TYR A 163 -5.68 -0.44 -1.81
N THR A 164 -6.52 -0.33 -2.85
CA THR A 164 -7.94 -0.02 -2.70
C THR A 164 -8.74 -1.22 -2.17
N ILE A 165 -9.92 -0.95 -1.63
CA ILE A 165 -10.84 -2.00 -1.12
C ILE A 165 -11.29 -2.91 -2.27
N GLU A 166 -11.59 -2.33 -3.43
CA GLU A 166 -12.15 -3.03 -4.60
C GLU A 166 -11.10 -3.83 -5.42
N PHE A 167 -9.82 -3.72 -5.08
CA PHE A 167 -8.78 -4.42 -5.81
C PHE A 167 -8.95 -5.95 -5.72
N ASN A 168 -8.98 -6.59 -6.89
CA ASN A 168 -9.15 -8.04 -6.99
C ASN A 168 -7.80 -8.78 -6.88
N ASP A 169 -7.50 -9.29 -5.69
CA ASP A 169 -6.33 -10.10 -5.39
C ASP A 169 -6.57 -11.63 -5.48
N SER A 170 -7.70 -12.07 -6.05
CA SER A 170 -8.04 -13.50 -6.13
C SER A 170 -7.02 -14.36 -6.88
N SER A 171 -6.23 -13.75 -7.78
CA SER A 171 -5.15 -14.42 -8.51
C SER A 171 -3.85 -14.55 -7.71
N TRP A 172 -3.74 -13.91 -6.54
CA TRP A 172 -2.52 -13.92 -5.74
C TRP A 172 -2.43 -15.18 -4.88
N GLY A 173 -1.19 -15.63 -4.69
CA GLY A 173 -0.85 -16.66 -3.72
C GLY A 173 -1.08 -16.17 -2.30
N ASN A 174 -1.08 -17.11 -1.36
CA ASN A 174 -1.02 -16.78 0.05
C ASN A 174 0.44 -16.50 0.44
N ALA A 175 0.62 -15.71 1.48
CA ALA A 175 1.93 -15.44 2.04
C ALA A 175 2.50 -16.71 2.70
N ARG A 176 3.83 -16.82 2.69
CA ARG A 176 4.56 -17.86 3.40
C ARG A 176 5.10 -17.30 4.71
N GLU A 177 5.05 -18.11 5.76
CA GLU A 177 5.60 -17.76 7.06
C GLU A 177 7.09 -18.12 7.14
N TYR A 178 7.87 -17.20 7.73
CA TYR A 178 9.30 -17.34 7.93
C TYR A 178 9.65 -17.21 9.41
N THR A 179 10.71 -17.90 9.81
CA THR A 179 11.20 -17.87 11.19
C THR A 179 12.06 -16.64 11.44
N GLN A 180 12.19 -16.22 12.70
CA GLN A 180 13.13 -15.17 13.10
C GLN A 180 14.58 -15.51 12.70
N GLN A 181 14.95 -16.78 12.60
CA GLN A 181 16.29 -17.19 12.16
C GLN A 181 16.52 -16.91 10.67
N GLN A 182 15.49 -17.05 9.84
CA GLN A 182 15.59 -16.79 8.40
C GLN A 182 15.66 -15.28 8.12
N VAL A 183 14.87 -14.48 8.84
CA VAL A 183 14.81 -13.02 8.69
C VAL A 183 15.95 -12.31 9.42
N SER A 184 16.42 -12.88 10.54
CA SER A 184 17.49 -12.28 11.37
C SER A 184 17.21 -10.81 11.76
N PRO A 185 16.05 -10.50 12.38
CA PRO A 185 15.63 -9.13 12.62
C PRO A 185 16.55 -8.41 13.60
N LYS A 186 16.63 -7.08 13.50
CA LYS A 186 17.53 -6.27 14.34
C LYS A 186 16.89 -5.88 15.67
N ALA A 187 17.70 -5.29 16.57
CA ALA A 187 17.33 -4.99 17.96
C ALA A 187 15.91 -4.38 18.17
N PRO A 188 15.45 -3.39 17.37
CA PRO A 188 14.12 -2.80 17.56
C PRO A 188 12.97 -3.80 17.52
N PHE A 189 13.07 -4.88 16.74
CA PHE A 189 12.06 -5.94 16.73
C PHE A 189 11.81 -6.54 18.12
N PHE A 190 12.89 -6.77 18.89
CA PHE A 190 12.82 -7.41 20.21
C PHE A 190 12.34 -6.48 21.32
N GLU A 191 12.23 -5.18 21.04
CA GLU A 191 11.73 -4.17 21.97
C GLU A 191 10.20 -4.01 21.90
N HIS A 192 9.55 -4.69 20.95
CA HIS A 192 8.11 -4.59 20.69
C HIS A 192 7.41 -5.96 20.76
N ASP A 193 6.11 -5.92 21.05
CA ASP A 193 5.28 -7.13 21.09
C ASP A 193 4.79 -7.51 19.69
N PHE A 194 5.28 -8.64 19.19
CA PHE A 194 4.81 -9.33 17.99
C PHE A 194 4.27 -10.73 18.31
N GLN A 195 3.92 -11.02 19.57
CA GLN A 195 3.39 -12.33 19.95
C GLN A 195 2.15 -12.69 19.13
N GLY A 196 2.18 -13.88 18.53
CA GLY A 196 1.11 -14.41 17.69
C GLY A 196 1.20 -14.00 16.22
N ALA A 197 2.06 -13.03 15.87
CA ALA A 197 2.38 -12.69 14.50
C ALA A 197 3.53 -13.54 13.97
N ALA A 198 3.52 -13.79 12.66
CA ALA A 198 4.61 -14.42 11.93
C ALA A 198 5.23 -13.41 10.95
N PHE A 199 6.53 -13.55 10.69
CA PHE A 199 7.12 -12.91 9.52
C PHE A 199 6.53 -13.56 8.28
N ILE A 200 6.11 -12.72 7.33
CA ILE A 200 5.52 -13.17 6.07
C ILE A 200 6.28 -12.59 4.86
N TRP A 201 6.33 -13.39 3.79
CA TRP A 201 6.80 -12.99 2.47
C TRP A 201 6.07 -13.78 1.37
N THR A 202 6.52 -13.68 0.12
CA THR A 202 6.20 -14.65 -0.94
C THR A 202 7.06 -15.92 -0.79
N ASP A 203 7.18 -16.75 -1.84
CA ASP A 203 7.82 -18.06 -1.74
C ASP A 203 9.35 -18.02 -1.62
N ASP A 204 9.99 -16.96 -2.14
CA ASP A 204 11.45 -16.78 -2.13
C ASP A 204 11.84 -15.49 -1.39
N ILE A 205 12.04 -15.60 -0.07
CA ILE A 205 12.41 -14.47 0.80
C ILE A 205 13.72 -13.81 0.41
N GLU A 206 14.62 -14.54 -0.23
CA GLU A 206 15.94 -14.04 -0.60
C GLU A 206 15.91 -13.22 -1.90
N LEU A 207 14.98 -13.54 -2.81
CA LEU A 207 14.97 -12.98 -4.16
C LEU A 207 13.80 -12.05 -4.44
N ASP A 208 12.68 -12.18 -3.75
CA ASP A 208 11.52 -11.34 -3.99
C ASP A 208 11.72 -9.96 -3.34
N ASN A 209 12.28 -8.99 -4.06
CA ASN A 209 12.74 -7.71 -3.51
C ASN A 209 11.64 -6.69 -3.18
N THR A 210 10.49 -6.77 -3.86
CA THR A 210 9.33 -5.91 -3.59
C THR A 210 8.08 -6.77 -3.59
N VAL A 211 7.42 -6.85 -2.44
CA VAL A 211 6.22 -7.67 -2.24
C VAL A 211 5.06 -6.79 -1.80
N VAL A 212 3.89 -7.07 -2.35
CA VAL A 212 2.62 -6.49 -1.91
C VAL A 212 1.80 -7.55 -1.20
N PHE A 213 1.28 -7.20 -0.03
CA PHE A 213 0.40 -8.02 0.78
C PHE A 213 -1.00 -7.41 0.89
N ARG A 214 -2.00 -8.28 1.00
CA ARG A 214 -3.39 -7.88 1.26
C ARG A 214 -4.07 -8.81 2.24
N HIS A 215 -4.92 -8.26 3.11
CA HIS A 215 -5.72 -9.04 4.04
C HIS A 215 -7.02 -8.31 4.39
N VAL A 216 -8.12 -9.06 4.50
CA VAL A 216 -9.43 -8.55 4.90
C VAL A 216 -9.79 -9.11 6.27
N VAL A 217 -10.03 -8.22 7.22
CA VAL A 217 -10.48 -8.53 8.58
C VAL A 217 -11.96 -8.21 8.67
N SER A 218 -12.82 -9.24 8.69
CA SER A 218 -14.27 -9.06 8.66
C SER A 218 -14.84 -8.42 9.94
N ALA A 219 -14.21 -8.68 11.08
CA ALA A 219 -14.59 -8.15 12.39
C ALA A 219 -13.38 -8.17 13.34
N PRO A 220 -13.40 -7.36 14.42
CA PRO A 220 -12.29 -7.29 15.37
C PRO A 220 -12.01 -8.65 16.04
N PRO A 221 -10.77 -9.18 15.98
CA PRO A 221 -10.45 -10.49 16.55
C PRO A 221 -10.66 -10.58 18.08
N ASP A 222 -10.51 -9.47 18.80
CA ASP A 222 -10.77 -9.39 20.23
C ASP A 222 -12.27 -9.32 20.62
N GLY A 223 -13.18 -9.36 19.63
CA GLY A 223 -14.62 -9.35 19.83
C GLY A 223 -15.20 -8.03 20.35
N LYS A 224 -14.39 -6.97 20.52
CA LYS A 224 -14.89 -5.68 21.00
C LYS A 224 -15.54 -4.92 19.85
N SER A 225 -16.79 -4.50 20.05
CA SER A 225 -17.47 -3.60 19.12
C SER A 225 -16.76 -2.24 19.08
N ARG A 226 -16.51 -1.73 17.88
CA ARG A 226 -15.86 -0.44 17.63
C ARG A 226 -16.75 0.39 16.70
N PRO A 227 -17.01 1.67 17.00
CA PRO A 227 -17.77 2.53 16.11
C PRO A 227 -17.03 2.77 14.80
N ASP A 228 -17.75 2.81 13.69
CA ASP A 228 -17.22 3.19 12.39
C ASP A 228 -17.29 4.71 12.20
N PHE A 229 -16.11 5.33 12.05
CA PHE A 229 -15.91 6.76 11.91
C PHE A 229 -15.55 7.21 10.48
N SER A 230 -15.59 6.30 9.50
CA SER A 230 -15.21 6.58 8.10
C SER A 230 -15.97 7.74 7.44
N ASN A 231 -17.18 8.07 7.94
CA ASN A 231 -18.06 9.08 7.36
C ASN A 231 -18.06 10.45 8.08
N LEU A 232 -17.12 10.71 8.98
CA LEU A 232 -17.15 11.92 9.82
C LEU A 232 -16.96 13.23 9.05
N ASN A 233 -16.16 13.24 7.98
CA ASN A 233 -15.90 14.46 7.18
C ASN A 233 -17.15 14.94 6.42
N ASN A 234 -18.19 14.10 6.34
CA ASN A 234 -19.47 14.44 5.71
C ASN A 234 -20.49 15.05 6.69
N ILE A 235 -20.10 15.27 7.96
CA ILE A 235 -20.98 15.81 9.00
C ILE A 235 -20.48 17.19 9.44
N ASN A 236 -21.34 18.21 9.37
CA ASN A 236 -21.12 19.46 10.09
C ASN A 236 -21.57 19.29 11.55
N PRO A 237 -20.67 19.30 12.55
CA PRO A 237 -21.02 19.16 13.96
C PRO A 237 -21.88 20.31 14.51
N ASN A 238 -21.99 21.42 13.76
CA ASN A 238 -22.85 22.57 14.07
C ASN A 238 -24.13 22.61 13.22
N ALA A 239 -24.45 21.55 12.46
CA ALA A 239 -25.70 21.50 11.72
C ALA A 239 -26.88 21.52 12.71
N PRO A 240 -27.84 22.45 12.56
CA PRO A 240 -29.01 22.49 13.43
C PRO A 240 -29.76 21.17 13.34
N HIS A 241 -30.17 20.62 14.49
CA HIS A 241 -31.03 19.44 14.54
C HIS A 241 -32.26 19.66 13.65
N ARG A 242 -32.33 18.95 12.52
CA ARG A 242 -33.55 18.90 11.73
C ARG A 242 -34.58 18.13 12.54
N LYS A 243 -35.64 18.82 12.99
CA LYS A 243 -36.80 18.15 13.58
C LYS A 243 -37.38 17.17 12.56
N PRO A 244 -37.83 15.98 12.99
CA PRO A 244 -38.59 15.08 12.13
C PRO A 244 -39.79 15.83 11.56
N ARG A 245 -40.01 15.75 10.24
CA ARG A 245 -41.27 16.18 9.65
C ARG A 245 -42.36 15.22 10.12
N SER A 246 -43.34 15.76 10.85
CA SER A 246 -44.61 15.12 11.18
C SER A 246 -45.43 14.87 9.92
#